data_AF-A0A0Q6X7U4-F1
#
_entry.id   AF-A0A0Q6X7U4-F1
#
_cell.length_a   1.000
_cell.length_b   1.000
_cell.length_c   1.000
_cell.angle_alpha   90.00
_cell.angle_beta   90.00
_cell.angle_gamma   90.00
#
_symmetry.space_group_name_H-M   'P 1'
#
loop_
_entity.id
_entity.type
_entity.pdbx_description
1 polymer ?
#
loop_
_entity_poly.entity_id
_entity_poly.type
_entity_poly.pdbx_seq_one_letter_code
_entity_poly.pdbx_strand_id
1 'polypeptide(L)'
;MEHACSHSVDHDLSNRPADKKAARDADSESKDEWLATKRAEEQEAAVAWAKQFDMPQLEGPEKALGWGERSRHQLMTAAHTALVVEGTWDEADWAELEEKARSITRAGWWIDQRDADGTDLLELLDAASEADRGTENPFR
;
A
#
# COMPACT_ATOMS: atom_id res chain seq x y z
N MET A 1 -16.88 51.06 -41.69
CA MET A 1 -18.28 50.61 -41.53
C MET A 1 -18.39 50.06 -40.14
N GLU A 2 -19.08 50.79 -39.27
CA GLU A 2 -19.16 50.50 -37.84
C GLU A 2 -20.28 49.50 -37.59
N HIS A 3 -19.98 48.42 -36.86
CA HIS A 3 -20.95 47.41 -36.51
C HIS A 3 -21.60 47.81 -35.18
N ALA A 4 -22.80 48.40 -35.28
CA ALA A 4 -23.66 48.68 -34.15
C ALA A 4 -24.29 47.37 -33.65
N CYS A 5 -23.86 46.91 -32.47
CA CYS A 5 -24.70 46.30 -31.45
C CYS A 5 -23.83 45.94 -30.23
N SER A 6 -23.66 46.91 -29.33
CA SER A 6 -23.30 46.66 -27.93
C SER A 6 -24.44 45.91 -27.26
N HIS A 7 -24.23 44.64 -26.93
CA HIS A 7 -25.04 43.95 -25.94
C HIS A 7 -24.11 43.58 -24.78
N SER A 8 -24.12 44.40 -23.72
CA SER A 8 -23.50 44.03 -22.46
C SER A 8 -24.60 43.40 -21.62
N VAL A 9 -24.52 42.09 -21.39
CA VAL A 9 -25.43 41.43 -20.45
C VAL A 9 -24.87 41.67 -19.05
N ASP A 10 -25.62 42.38 -18.20
CA ASP A 10 -25.29 42.47 -16.79
C ASP A 10 -25.78 41.18 -16.12
N HIS A 11 -24.86 40.29 -15.78
CA HIS A 11 -25.20 39.14 -14.95
C HIS A 11 -25.24 39.63 -13.49
N ASP A 12 -26.44 39.82 -12.95
CA ASP A 12 -26.64 39.93 -11.52
C ASP A 12 -26.22 38.60 -10.85
N LEU A 13 -25.03 38.59 -10.25
CA LEU A 13 -24.47 37.44 -9.55
C LEU A 13 -24.89 37.40 -8.07
N SER A 14 -25.87 38.22 -7.66
CA SER A 14 -26.27 38.42 -6.27
C SER A 14 -26.98 37.21 -5.64
N ASN A 15 -27.24 36.13 -6.39
CA ASN A 15 -27.96 34.95 -5.91
C ASN A 15 -27.27 33.60 -6.17
N ARG A 16 -25.93 33.56 -6.29
CA ARG A 16 -25.21 32.27 -6.31
C ARG A 16 -25.13 31.69 -4.89
N PRO A 17 -25.77 30.54 -4.58
CA PRO A 17 -25.69 29.94 -3.26
C PRO A 17 -24.24 29.55 -2.96
N ALA A 18 -23.75 29.94 -1.77
CA ALA A 18 -22.40 29.71 -1.28
C ALA A 18 -22.22 28.29 -0.69
N ASP A 19 -23.12 27.35 -1.01
CA ASP A 19 -23.25 26.07 -0.34
C ASP A 19 -22.73 24.93 -1.22
N LYS A 20 -21.42 24.91 -1.46
CA LYS A 20 -20.71 23.74 -2.06
C LYS A 20 -19.52 23.26 -1.22
N LYS A 21 -19.52 23.61 0.08
CA LYS A 21 -18.53 23.08 1.04
C LYS A 21 -19.15 22.07 2.01
N ALA A 22 -20.31 22.34 2.61
CA ALA A 22 -20.90 21.50 3.65
C ALA A 22 -21.35 20.08 3.23
N ALA A 23 -21.65 19.84 1.94
CA ALA A 23 -22.06 18.51 1.47
C ALA A 23 -20.89 17.53 1.29
N ARG A 24 -19.63 18.00 1.31
CA ARG A 24 -18.45 17.14 1.19
C ARG A 24 -18.00 16.55 2.52
N ASP A 25 -18.25 17.23 3.64
CA ASP A 25 -17.79 16.79 4.96
C ASP A 25 -18.53 15.53 5.43
N ALA A 26 -19.85 15.46 5.25
CA ALA A 26 -20.64 14.27 5.62
C ALA A 26 -20.34 13.02 4.77
N ASP A 27 -20.01 13.19 3.49
CA ASP A 27 -19.54 12.11 2.61
C ASP A 27 -18.13 11.63 2.99
N SER A 28 -17.31 12.53 3.56
CA SER A 28 -15.94 12.24 3.99
C SER A 28 -15.89 11.40 5.25
N GLU A 29 -16.78 11.63 6.23
CA GLU A 29 -16.87 10.81 7.45
C GLU A 29 -17.27 9.36 7.11
N SER A 30 -18.28 9.16 6.25
CA SER A 30 -18.69 7.81 5.81
C SER A 30 -17.59 7.11 5.00
N LYS A 31 -16.82 7.86 4.20
CA LYS A 31 -15.68 7.34 3.45
C LYS A 31 -14.49 7.00 4.34
N ASP A 32 -14.19 7.80 5.35
CA ASP A 32 -13.10 7.54 6.30
C ASP A 32 -13.41 6.29 7.14
N GLU A 33 -14.65 6.15 7.61
CA GLU A 33 -15.10 4.98 8.36
C GLU A 33 -15.05 3.71 7.49
N TRP A 34 -15.49 3.79 6.23
CA TRP A 34 -15.34 2.69 5.26
C TRP A 34 -13.88 2.33 4.99
N LEU A 35 -13.00 3.32 4.81
CA LEU A 35 -11.56 3.10 4.63
C LEU A 35 -10.92 2.49 5.87
N ALA A 36 -11.33 2.92 7.07
CA ALA A 36 -10.84 2.38 8.33
C ALA A 36 -11.24 0.92 8.51
N THR A 37 -12.50 0.58 8.24
CA THR A 37 -12.96 -0.82 8.23
C THR A 37 -12.19 -1.64 7.21
N LYS A 38 -12.06 -1.16 5.96
CA LYS A 38 -11.33 -1.88 4.91
C LYS A 38 -9.88 -2.13 5.29
N ARG A 39 -9.19 -1.13 5.84
CA ARG A 39 -7.80 -1.29 6.29
C ARG A 39 -7.66 -2.23 7.49
N ALA A 40 -8.65 -2.28 8.38
CA ALA A 40 -8.66 -3.24 9.48
C ALA A 40 -8.80 -4.67 8.96
N GLU A 41 -9.68 -4.91 7.98
CA GLU A 41 -9.82 -6.21 7.31
C GLU A 41 -8.50 -6.64 6.62
N GLU A 42 -7.88 -5.74 5.85
CA GLU A 42 -6.59 -6.01 5.19
C GLU A 42 -5.47 -6.30 6.19
N GLN A 43 -5.46 -5.59 7.32
CA GLN A 43 -4.48 -5.79 8.39
C GLN A 43 -4.65 -7.16 9.05
N GLU A 44 -5.90 -7.57 9.34
CA GLU A 44 -6.17 -8.89 9.90
C GLU A 44 -5.71 -10.00 8.96
N ALA A 45 -5.98 -9.86 7.65
CA ALA A 45 -5.49 -10.79 6.64
C ALA A 45 -3.95 -10.85 6.62
N ALA A 46 -3.27 -9.70 6.68
CA ALA A 46 -1.81 -9.64 6.72
C ALA A 46 -1.23 -10.32 7.97
N VAL A 47 -1.86 -10.16 9.14
CA VAL A 47 -1.44 -10.81 10.39
C VAL A 47 -1.68 -12.32 10.36
N ALA A 48 -2.83 -12.75 9.85
CA ALA A 48 -3.16 -14.17 9.70
C ALA A 48 -2.19 -14.87 8.74
N TRP A 49 -1.90 -14.24 7.59
CA TRP A 49 -0.90 -14.71 6.64
C TRP A 49 0.49 -14.76 7.27
N ALA A 50 0.92 -13.70 7.96
CA ALA A 50 2.24 -13.68 8.60
C ALA A 50 2.41 -14.83 9.61
N LYS A 51 1.36 -15.15 10.36
CA LYS A 51 1.36 -16.30 11.26
C LYS A 51 1.38 -17.64 10.53
N GLN A 52 0.69 -17.76 9.40
CA GLN A 52 0.63 -18.99 8.61
C GLN A 52 1.98 -19.34 7.97
N PHE A 53 2.74 -18.34 7.53
CA PHE A 53 4.00 -18.50 6.81
C PHE A 53 5.25 -18.19 7.66
N ASP A 54 5.08 -18.12 8.98
CA ASP A 54 6.11 -17.80 9.97
C ASP A 54 6.94 -16.56 9.62
N MET A 55 6.24 -15.50 9.20
CA MET A 55 6.86 -14.23 8.83
C MET A 55 7.18 -13.42 10.09
N PRO A 56 8.41 -12.95 10.27
CA PRO A 56 8.81 -12.23 11.48
C PRO A 56 8.07 -10.90 11.62
N GLN A 57 7.99 -10.42 12.87
CA GLN A 57 7.43 -9.10 13.15
C GLN A 57 8.34 -8.02 12.56
N LEU A 58 7.74 -6.99 11.96
CA LEU A 58 8.50 -5.89 11.39
C LEU A 58 9.03 -4.95 12.47
N GLU A 59 10.18 -4.35 12.20
CA GLU A 59 10.85 -3.37 13.05
C GLU A 59 10.69 -1.97 12.46
N GLY A 60 10.43 -0.98 13.31
CA GLY A 60 10.26 0.41 12.89
C GLY A 60 9.32 1.19 13.80
N PRO A 61 9.00 2.44 13.43
CA PRO A 61 8.03 3.24 14.18
C PRO A 61 6.65 2.60 14.12
N GLU A 62 5.89 2.62 15.23
CA GLU A 62 4.58 1.95 15.36
C GLU A 62 3.60 2.31 14.23
N LYS A 63 3.60 3.58 13.80
CA LYS A 63 2.78 4.07 12.68
C LYS A 63 3.08 3.40 11.33
N ALA A 64 4.30 2.88 11.16
CA ALA A 64 4.76 2.21 9.95
C ALA A 64 4.53 0.70 10.02
N LEU A 65 4.43 0.09 11.20
CA LEU A 65 4.32 -1.38 11.32
C LEU A 65 3.12 -1.94 10.55
N GLY A 66 1.91 -1.44 10.81
CA GLY A 66 0.71 -1.89 10.09
C GLY A 66 0.69 -1.48 8.61
N TRP A 67 1.47 -0.49 8.20
CA TRP A 67 1.64 -0.19 6.77
C TRP A 67 2.61 -1.18 6.12
N GLY A 68 3.75 -1.44 6.75
CA GLY A 68 4.74 -2.40 6.28
C GLY A 68 4.21 -3.82 6.24
N GLU A 69 3.43 -4.24 7.24
CA GLU A 69 2.84 -5.60 7.27
C GLU A 69 1.87 -5.82 6.11
N ARG A 70 1.02 -4.83 5.81
CA ARG A 70 0.12 -4.87 4.65
C ARG A 70 0.89 -4.83 3.34
N SER A 71 1.87 -3.93 3.21
CA SER A 71 2.71 -3.83 2.01
C SER A 71 3.47 -5.13 1.76
N ARG A 72 4.06 -5.74 2.79
CA ARG A 72 4.72 -7.05 2.70
C ARG A 72 3.75 -8.14 2.24
N HIS A 73 2.58 -8.25 2.87
CA HIS A 73 1.58 -9.25 2.49
C HIS A 73 1.12 -9.10 1.04
N GLN A 74 0.83 -7.87 0.60
CA GLN A 74 0.41 -7.58 -0.76
C GLN A 74 1.51 -7.92 -1.78
N LEU A 75 2.74 -7.48 -1.54
CA LEU A 75 3.87 -7.73 -2.44
C LEU A 75 4.24 -9.23 -2.51
N MET A 76 4.28 -9.93 -1.37
CA MET A 76 4.55 -11.37 -1.33
C MET A 76 3.45 -12.17 -2.03
N THR A 77 2.18 -11.78 -1.87
CA THR A 77 1.06 -12.42 -2.56
C THR A 77 1.13 -12.17 -4.07
N ALA A 78 1.43 -10.94 -4.49
CA ALA A 78 1.61 -10.59 -5.90
C ALA A 78 2.77 -11.36 -6.52
N ALA A 79 3.91 -11.46 -5.82
CA ALA A 79 5.07 -12.22 -6.26
C ALA A 79 4.77 -13.71 -6.39
N HIS A 80 4.09 -14.31 -5.42
CA HIS A 80 3.67 -15.72 -5.51
C HIS A 80 2.75 -15.95 -6.70
N THR A 81 1.76 -15.08 -6.92
CA THR A 81 0.88 -15.17 -8.09
C THR A 81 1.68 -15.09 -9.39
N ALA A 82 2.54 -14.09 -9.55
CA ALA A 82 3.27 -13.85 -10.80
C ALA A 82 4.34 -14.92 -11.08
N LEU A 83 5.08 -15.36 -10.07
CA LEU A 83 6.24 -16.25 -10.23
C LEU A 83 5.87 -17.74 -10.16
N VAL A 84 4.96 -18.12 -9.25
CA VAL A 84 4.62 -19.53 -8.97
C VAL A 84 3.33 -19.95 -9.66
N VAL A 85 2.25 -19.16 -9.53
CA VAL A 85 0.93 -19.54 -10.08
C VAL A 85 0.87 -19.32 -11.59
N GLU A 86 1.30 -18.14 -12.04
CA GLU A 86 1.30 -17.75 -13.46
C GLU A 86 2.65 -18.01 -14.13
N GLY A 87 3.71 -18.07 -13.33
CA GLY A 87 5.07 -18.30 -13.79
C GLY A 87 5.46 -19.78 -13.77
N THR A 88 6.77 -20.02 -13.76
CA THR A 88 7.36 -21.36 -13.82
C THR A 88 8.18 -21.71 -12.59
N TRP A 89 8.16 -20.87 -11.55
CA TRP A 89 8.92 -21.12 -10.34
C TRP A 89 8.34 -22.32 -9.60
N ASP A 90 9.22 -23.19 -9.13
CA ASP A 90 8.83 -24.29 -8.26
C ASP A 90 8.90 -23.91 -6.77
N GLU A 91 8.48 -24.84 -5.92
CA GLU A 91 8.43 -24.63 -4.47
C GLU A 91 9.82 -24.35 -3.87
N ALA A 92 10.90 -24.89 -4.46
CA ALA A 92 12.25 -24.67 -3.94
C ALA A 92 12.76 -23.27 -4.27
N ASP A 93 12.53 -22.78 -5.49
CA ASP A 93 12.85 -21.41 -5.87
C ASP A 93 12.08 -20.40 -5.01
N TRP A 94 10.78 -20.66 -4.79
CA TRP A 94 9.94 -19.82 -3.93
C TRP A 94 10.44 -19.83 -2.48
N ALA A 95 10.79 -20.99 -1.93
CA ALA A 95 11.29 -21.10 -0.56
C ALA A 95 12.56 -20.27 -0.31
N GLU A 96 13.49 -20.21 -1.28
CA GLU A 96 14.68 -19.35 -1.16
C GLU A 96 14.30 -17.86 -1.07
N LEU A 97 13.37 -17.43 -1.92
CA LEU A 97 12.87 -16.06 -1.91
C LEU A 97 12.18 -15.74 -0.58
N GLU A 98 11.32 -16.63 -0.06
CA GLU A 98 10.68 -16.44 1.23
C GLU A 98 11.69 -16.30 2.37
N GLU A 99 12.76 -17.11 2.38
CA GLU A 99 13.83 -16.99 3.38
C GLU A 99 14.52 -15.62 3.30
N LYS A 100 14.80 -15.13 2.10
CA LYS A 100 15.31 -13.76 1.91
C LYS A 100 14.33 -12.72 2.46
N ALA A 101 13.04 -12.87 2.15
CA ALA A 101 11.99 -11.98 2.64
C ALA A 101 11.87 -12.00 4.18
N ARG A 102 11.98 -13.17 4.82
CA ARG A 102 11.99 -13.29 6.29
C ARG A 102 13.17 -12.55 6.92
N SER A 103 14.31 -12.46 6.24
CA SER A 103 15.46 -11.71 6.77
C SER A 103 15.24 -10.19 6.85
N ILE A 104 14.30 -9.65 6.05
CA ILE A 104 14.01 -8.21 5.97
C ILE A 104 12.86 -7.85 6.91
N THR A 105 13.19 -7.33 8.09
CA THR A 105 12.20 -6.92 9.09
C THR A 105 11.91 -5.43 9.08
N ARG A 106 12.72 -4.59 8.41
CA ARG A 106 12.51 -3.14 8.41
C ARG A 106 11.18 -2.77 7.74
N ALA A 107 10.21 -2.26 8.51
CA ALA A 107 8.89 -1.87 8.01
C ALA A 107 8.96 -0.81 6.90
N GLY A 108 9.89 0.15 7.03
CA GLY A 108 10.09 1.20 6.03
C GLY A 108 10.46 0.66 4.66
N TRP A 109 11.31 -0.38 4.60
CA TRP A 109 11.74 -0.99 3.34
C TRP A 109 10.55 -1.57 2.56
N TRP A 110 9.68 -2.32 3.24
CA TRP A 110 8.46 -2.88 2.64
C TRP A 110 7.48 -1.80 2.14
N ILE A 111 7.37 -0.68 2.86
CA ILE A 111 6.50 0.43 2.46
C ILE A 111 7.03 1.12 1.20
N ASP A 112 8.36 1.20 1.06
CA ASP A 112 9.00 1.81 -0.10
C ASP A 112 8.77 0.96 -1.37
N GLN A 113 8.62 -0.36 -1.24
CA GLN A 113 8.36 -1.29 -2.35
C GLN A 113 6.87 -1.56 -2.62
N ARG A 114 5.95 -0.90 -1.92
CA ARG A 114 4.50 -1.23 -1.98
C ARG A 114 3.89 -1.13 -3.39
N ASP A 115 4.49 -0.33 -4.27
CA ASP A 115 4.03 -0.06 -5.64
C ASP A 115 4.86 -0.84 -6.69
N ALA A 116 5.80 -1.71 -6.25
CA ALA A 116 6.60 -2.55 -7.12
C ALA A 116 5.79 -3.74 -7.67
N ASP A 117 6.23 -4.29 -8.80
CA ASP A 117 5.63 -5.51 -9.32
C ASP A 117 6.08 -6.74 -8.52
N GLY A 118 5.24 -7.77 -8.47
CA GLY A 118 5.57 -9.02 -7.81
C GLY A 118 6.79 -9.71 -8.43
N THR A 119 7.03 -9.55 -9.73
CA THR A 119 8.21 -10.13 -10.38
C THR A 119 9.52 -9.47 -9.98
N ASP A 120 9.48 -8.21 -9.51
CA ASP A 120 10.65 -7.43 -9.12
C ASP A 120 11.14 -7.79 -7.70
N LEU A 121 10.35 -8.53 -6.93
CA LEU A 121 10.62 -8.81 -5.52
C LEU A 121 11.98 -9.48 -5.28
N LEU A 122 12.40 -10.42 -6.15
CA LEU A 122 13.70 -11.06 -6.02
C LEU A 122 14.85 -10.03 -6.14
N GLU A 123 14.80 -9.19 -7.19
CA GLU A 123 15.82 -8.15 -7.41
C GLU A 123 15.86 -7.17 -6.24
N LEU A 124 14.70 -6.78 -5.73
CA LEU A 124 14.61 -5.89 -4.57
C LEU A 124 15.22 -6.52 -3.32
N LEU A 125 14.92 -7.79 -3.04
CA LEU A 125 15.47 -8.52 -1.89
C LEU A 125 16.99 -8.70 -1.99
N ASP A 126 17.53 -8.97 -3.18
CA ASP A 126 18.98 -9.03 -3.41
C ASP A 126 19.65 -7.65 -3.29
N ALA A 127 18.93 -6.56 -3.59
CA ALA A 127 19.39 -5.19 -3.40
C ALA A 127 19.26 -4.68 -1.95
N ALA A 128 18.53 -5.39 -1.07
CA ALA A 128 18.34 -4.99 0.31
C ALA A 128 19.66 -5.04 1.09
N SER A 129 19.88 -4.02 1.93
CA SER A 129 21.12 -3.87 2.67
C SER A 129 21.06 -4.53 4.05
N GLU A 130 22.21 -4.64 4.72
CA GLU A 130 22.25 -5.09 6.12
C GLU A 130 21.42 -4.20 7.07
N ALA A 131 21.16 -2.94 6.72
CA ALA A 131 20.34 -2.03 7.53
C ALA A 131 18.83 -2.29 7.42
N ASP A 132 18.42 -3.10 6.43
CA ASP A 132 17.03 -3.52 6.21
C ASP A 132 16.74 -4.87 6.88
N ARG A 133 17.81 -5.62 7.21
CA ARG A 133 17.75 -6.87 7.95
C ARG A 133 17.54 -6.61 9.43
N GLY A 134 16.80 -7.52 10.07
CA GLY A 134 16.45 -7.38 11.47
C GLY A 134 17.62 -7.49 12.43
N THR A 135 17.48 -6.84 13.58
CA THR A 135 18.52 -6.85 14.62
C THR A 135 18.47 -8.07 15.53
N GLU A 136 17.39 -8.85 15.46
CA GLU A 136 17.19 -10.05 16.26
C GLU A 136 17.30 -11.33 15.41
N ASN A 137 18.06 -12.28 15.95
CA ASN A 137 18.42 -13.55 15.34
C ASN A 137 17.19 -14.30 14.77
N PRO A 138 17.15 -14.61 13.45
CA PRO A 138 15.97 -15.17 12.77
C PRO A 138 15.63 -16.62 13.12
N PHE A 139 16.44 -17.29 13.96
CA PHE A 139 16.21 -18.67 14.41
C PHE A 139 15.70 -18.73 15.85
N ARG A 140 14.45 -18.32 16.11
CA ARG A 140 13.80 -18.52 17.41
C ARG A 140 12.88 -19.74 17.41
#